data_AF-A0A936THG4-F1
#
_entry.id   AF-A0A936THG4-F1
#
_cell.length_a   1.000
_cell.length_b   1.000
_cell.length_c   1.000
_cell.angle_alpha   90.00
_cell.angle_beta   90.00
_cell.angle_gamma   90.00
#
_symmetry.space_group_name_H-M   'P 1'
#
loop_
_entity.id
_entity.type
_entity.pdbx_description
1 polymer ?
#
loop_
_entity_poly.entity_id
_entity_poly.type
_entity_poly.pdbx_seq_one_letter_code
_entity_poly.pdbx_strand_id
1 'polypeptide(L)'
;MAAILQKVSNYQAVVVCVLLAAQLPGFAYAHGKVIIEEDMCVRRVGGNLVHFNAYQPQNEARAQYCTEIPGEGETFLVVDLVDPALRNTAVAMRVVRGLNETAEDQTVAYWPPVIHPDGVVRGETALAKGLYTLIITPDGLSSSSYVLRVQQVDYTHIARKAIGPLAILLLLALIGYEFSKSNRFRNWRVSGPA
;
A
#
# COMPACT_ATOMS: atom_id res chain seq x y z
N MET A 1 -5.88 42.10 47.25
CA MET A 1 -6.91 41.04 47.17
C MET A 1 -7.47 40.85 45.75
N ALA A 2 -7.77 41.90 44.98
CA ALA A 2 -8.31 41.79 43.61
C ALA A 2 -7.43 41.00 42.61
N ALA A 3 -6.11 41.17 42.64
CA ALA A 3 -5.19 40.46 41.73
C ALA A 3 -5.05 38.94 42.01
N ILE A 4 -5.31 38.51 43.26
CA ILE A 4 -5.28 37.09 43.64
C ILE A 4 -6.57 36.41 43.16
N LEU A 5 -7.71 37.08 43.30
CA LEU A 5 -9.01 36.61 42.78
C LEU A 5 -9.00 36.47 41.25
N GLN A 6 -8.31 37.38 40.54
CA GLN A 6 -8.19 37.33 39.08
C GLN A 6 -7.27 36.20 38.57
N LYS A 7 -6.20 35.87 39.30
CA LYS A 7 -5.34 34.70 39.00
C LYS A 7 -6.05 33.37 39.28
N VAL A 8 -6.83 33.29 40.36
CA VAL A 8 -7.62 32.09 40.70
C VAL A 8 -8.72 31.85 39.66
N SER A 9 -9.37 32.92 39.16
CA SER A 9 -10.35 32.86 38.06
C SER A 9 -9.74 32.32 36.76
N ASN A 10 -8.55 32.80 36.38
CA ASN A 10 -7.87 32.33 35.16
C ASN A 10 -7.36 30.87 35.29
N TYR A 11 -6.91 30.46 36.47
CA TYR A 11 -6.45 29.08 36.70
C TYR A 11 -7.63 28.09 36.70
N GLN A 12 -8.75 28.47 37.32
CA GLN A 12 -10.00 27.70 37.29
C GLN A 12 -10.54 27.57 35.86
N ALA A 13 -10.51 28.65 35.06
CA ALA A 13 -10.93 28.62 33.67
C ALA A 13 -10.05 27.68 32.81
N VAL A 14 -8.73 27.69 33.01
CA VAL A 14 -7.81 26.79 32.30
C VAL A 14 -8.05 25.33 32.71
N VAL A 15 -8.23 25.03 33.99
CA VAL A 15 -8.51 23.67 34.47
C VAL A 15 -9.84 23.15 33.90
N VAL A 16 -10.88 23.99 33.87
CA VAL A 16 -12.17 23.64 33.27
C VAL A 16 -12.04 23.41 31.75
N CYS A 17 -11.31 24.25 31.02
CA CYS A 17 -11.06 24.03 29.59
C CYS A 17 -10.26 22.75 29.31
N VAL A 18 -9.26 22.42 30.13
CA VAL A 18 -8.49 21.18 30.00
C VAL A 18 -9.34 19.95 30.31
N LEU A 19 -10.19 20.01 31.33
CA LEU A 19 -11.13 18.92 31.65
C LEU A 19 -12.20 18.73 30.57
N LEU A 20 -12.72 19.81 29.96
CA LEU A 20 -13.63 19.71 28.82
C LEU A 20 -12.96 19.11 27.58
N ALA A 21 -11.70 19.46 27.30
CA ALA A 21 -10.95 18.90 26.17
C ALA A 21 -10.66 17.40 26.34
N ALA A 22 -10.50 16.93 27.59
CA ALA A 22 -10.28 15.51 27.91
C ALA A 22 -11.55 14.64 27.77
N GLN A 23 -12.74 15.25 27.70
CA GLN A 23 -14.01 14.56 27.48
C GLN A 23 -14.47 14.56 26.02
N LEU A 24 -13.65 15.07 25.09
CA LEU A 24 -13.93 14.93 23.67
C LEU A 24 -13.92 13.43 23.33
N PRO A 25 -15.03 12.86 22.82
CA PRO A 25 -15.04 11.47 22.39
C PRO A 25 -13.96 11.32 21.32
N GLY A 26 -13.05 10.38 21.53
CA GLY A 26 -12.06 10.03 20.51
C GLY A 26 -12.79 9.76 19.20
N PHE A 27 -12.33 10.36 18.11
CA PHE A 27 -12.87 10.07 16.79
C PHE A 27 -12.67 8.58 16.50
N ALA A 28 -13.71 7.79 16.72
CA ALA A 28 -13.74 6.41 16.29
C ALA A 28 -13.95 6.41 14.77
N TYR A 29 -12.87 6.20 14.02
CA TYR A 29 -12.97 5.90 12.61
C TYR A 29 -13.54 4.50 12.48
N ALA A 30 -14.86 4.39 12.33
CA ALA A 30 -15.46 3.15 11.88
C ALA A 30 -15.03 2.96 10.43
N HIS A 31 -14.27 1.89 10.14
CA HIS A 31 -14.05 1.45 8.77
C HIS A 31 -15.42 1.05 8.21
N GLY A 32 -16.05 1.96 7.47
CA GLY A 32 -17.30 1.70 6.78
C GLY A 32 -17.16 0.53 5.81
N LYS A 33 -18.28 -0.11 5.49
CA LYS A 33 -18.33 -1.18 4.48
C LYS A 33 -17.79 -0.63 3.15
N VAL A 34 -16.58 -1.06 2.78
CA VAL A 34 -16.01 -0.77 1.46
C VAL A 34 -16.93 -1.42 0.43
N ILE A 35 -17.38 -0.62 -0.53
CA ILE A 35 -18.12 -1.15 -1.67
C ILE A 35 -17.15 -2.07 -2.41
N ILE A 36 -17.55 -3.31 -2.72
CA ILE A 36 -16.63 -4.31 -3.33
C ILE A 36 -15.96 -3.77 -4.60
N GLU A 37 -16.63 -2.89 -5.35
CA GLU A 37 -16.07 -2.22 -6.53
C GLU A 37 -14.94 -1.21 -6.24
N GLU A 38 -14.79 -0.75 -5.00
CA GLU A 38 -13.71 0.16 -4.57
C GLU A 38 -12.44 -0.60 -4.14
N ASP A 39 -12.50 -1.93 -4.04
CA ASP A 39 -11.31 -2.75 -3.79
C ASP A 39 -10.44 -2.78 -5.06
N MET A 40 -9.17 -2.39 -4.92
CA MET A 40 -8.21 -2.36 -6.04
C MET A 40 -7.98 -3.73 -6.67
N CYS A 41 -8.28 -4.81 -5.94
CA CYS A 41 -8.13 -6.19 -6.40
C CYS A 41 -9.38 -6.71 -7.13
N VAL A 42 -10.46 -5.93 -7.17
CA VAL A 42 -11.68 -6.25 -7.92
C VAL A 42 -11.67 -5.59 -9.29
N ARG A 43 -12.03 -6.34 -10.33
CA ARG A 43 -12.15 -5.82 -11.71
C ARG A 43 -13.39 -6.36 -12.41
N ARG A 44 -13.83 -5.63 -13.43
CA ARG A 44 -14.84 -6.11 -14.39
C ARG A 44 -14.15 -6.89 -15.51
N VAL A 45 -14.63 -8.11 -15.74
CA VAL A 45 -14.25 -9.01 -16.84
C VAL A 45 -15.53 -9.39 -17.57
N GLY A 46 -15.63 -9.08 -18.86
CA GLY A 46 -16.86 -9.37 -19.60
C GLY A 46 -18.12 -8.72 -19.02
N GLY A 47 -17.98 -7.57 -18.35
CA GLY A 47 -19.07 -6.88 -17.64
C GLY A 47 -19.37 -7.42 -16.23
N ASN A 48 -18.78 -8.55 -15.82
CA ASN A 48 -19.00 -9.22 -14.54
C ASN A 48 -17.83 -8.96 -13.57
N LEU A 49 -18.10 -8.93 -12.27
CA LEU A 49 -17.08 -8.72 -11.24
C LEU A 49 -16.31 -9.99 -10.92
N VAL A 50 -14.99 -9.84 -10.79
CA VAL A 50 -14.07 -10.84 -10.23
C VAL A 50 -13.20 -10.19 -9.16
N HIS A 51 -12.75 -10.99 -8.20
CA HIS A 51 -11.79 -10.58 -7.18
C HIS A 51 -10.53 -11.45 -7.30
N PHE A 52 -9.39 -10.84 -7.55
CA PHE A 52 -8.14 -11.56 -7.74
C PHE A 52 -7.21 -11.40 -6.54
N ASN A 53 -6.67 -12.53 -6.08
CA ASN A 53 -5.68 -12.61 -5.01
C ASN A 53 -4.52 -13.52 -5.40
N ALA A 54 -3.32 -13.08 -5.05
CA ALA A 54 -2.09 -13.85 -5.07
C ALA A 54 -1.63 -14.09 -3.63
N TYR A 55 -1.14 -15.30 -3.34
CA TYR A 55 -0.65 -15.70 -2.04
C TYR A 55 0.77 -16.26 -2.15
N GLN A 56 1.63 -15.85 -1.22
CA GLN A 56 2.99 -16.38 -1.04
C GLN A 56 3.18 -16.77 0.43
N PRO A 57 2.78 -18.00 0.82
CA PRO A 57 2.87 -18.45 2.21
C PRO A 57 4.28 -18.40 2.80
N GLN A 58 5.31 -18.50 1.95
CA GLN A 58 6.72 -18.37 2.30
C GLN A 58 7.13 -16.94 2.71
N ASN A 59 6.37 -15.93 2.27
CA ASN A 59 6.60 -14.53 2.65
C ASN A 59 5.71 -14.14 3.83
N GLU A 60 4.40 -14.34 3.71
CA GLU A 60 3.43 -14.07 4.77
C GLU A 60 2.20 -14.97 4.60
N ALA A 61 1.96 -15.84 5.58
CA ALA A 61 1.02 -16.96 5.48
C ALA A 61 -0.44 -16.58 5.17
N ARG A 62 -0.87 -15.34 5.45
CA ARG A 62 -2.26 -14.89 5.30
C ARG A 62 -2.42 -13.63 4.45
N ALA A 63 -1.33 -13.09 3.92
CA ALA A 63 -1.40 -11.87 3.13
C ALA A 63 -1.96 -12.15 1.74
N GLN A 64 -2.74 -11.19 1.26
CA GLN A 64 -3.36 -11.18 -0.06
C GLN A 64 -2.73 -10.05 -0.88
N TYR A 65 -2.33 -10.37 -2.10
CA TYR A 65 -1.69 -9.43 -3.02
C TYR A 65 -2.44 -9.42 -4.35
N CYS A 66 -2.46 -8.31 -5.07
CA CYS A 66 -3.02 -8.28 -6.44
C CYS A 66 -2.24 -7.41 -7.43
N THR A 67 -1.33 -6.57 -6.94
CA THR A 67 -0.46 -5.72 -7.75
C THR A 67 1.01 -5.87 -7.34
N GLU A 68 1.31 -5.70 -6.06
CA GLU A 68 2.68 -5.86 -5.52
C GLU A 68 2.86 -7.23 -4.89
N ILE A 69 3.71 -8.08 -5.49
CA ILE A 69 4.07 -9.40 -4.99
C ILE A 69 5.40 -9.27 -4.24
N PRO A 70 5.48 -9.62 -2.94
CA PRO A 70 6.59 -9.21 -2.08
C PRO A 70 7.92 -9.92 -2.39
N GLY A 71 7.88 -11.13 -2.96
CA GLY A 71 9.07 -11.94 -3.18
C GLY A 71 8.99 -12.80 -4.43
N GLU A 72 10.12 -13.42 -4.76
CA GLU A 72 10.19 -14.46 -5.77
C GLU A 72 9.75 -15.81 -5.20
N GLY A 73 9.28 -16.71 -6.06
CA GLY A 73 8.95 -18.11 -5.70
C GLY A 73 7.51 -18.50 -5.96
N GLU A 74 7.10 -19.61 -5.36
CA GLU A 74 5.76 -20.20 -5.53
C GLU A 74 4.68 -19.19 -5.17
N THR A 75 3.74 -19.00 -6.09
CA THR A 75 2.67 -18.03 -5.95
C THR A 75 1.37 -18.69 -6.34
N PHE A 76 0.43 -18.73 -5.40
CA PHE A 76 -0.92 -19.23 -5.64
C PHE A 76 -1.79 -18.08 -6.13
N LEU A 77 -2.43 -18.27 -7.28
CA LEU A 77 -3.27 -17.29 -7.96
C LEU A 77 -4.72 -17.73 -7.85
N VAL A 78 -5.57 -16.88 -7.29
CA VAL A 78 -6.96 -17.18 -7.00
C VAL A 78 -7.83 -16.08 -7.56
N VAL A 79 -8.77 -16.44 -8.43
CA VAL A 79 -9.78 -15.53 -8.96
C VAL A 79 -11.14 -15.99 -8.46
N ASP A 80 -11.76 -15.20 -7.58
CA ASP A 80 -13.12 -15.40 -7.13
C ASP A 80 -14.08 -14.80 -8.16
N LEU A 81 -14.97 -15.63 -8.69
CA LEU A 81 -16.04 -15.26 -9.61
C LEU A 81 -17.21 -14.69 -8.78
N VAL A 82 -17.09 -13.40 -8.46
CA VAL A 82 -18.03 -12.66 -7.59
C VAL A 82 -19.44 -12.74 -8.15
N ASP A 83 -19.60 -12.42 -9.45
CA ASP A 83 -20.89 -12.52 -10.11
C ASP A 83 -21.22 -13.98 -10.49
N PRO A 84 -22.37 -14.52 -10.07
CA PRO A 84 -22.73 -15.92 -10.33
C PRO A 84 -22.79 -16.33 -11.80
N ALA A 85 -22.98 -15.36 -12.71
CA ALA A 85 -23.04 -15.62 -14.15
C ALA A 85 -21.75 -16.27 -14.67
N LEU A 86 -20.57 -15.90 -14.14
CA LEU A 86 -19.29 -16.46 -14.55
C LEU A 86 -19.10 -17.92 -14.12
N ARG A 87 -19.87 -18.43 -13.13
CA ARG A 87 -19.72 -19.80 -12.61
C ARG A 87 -20.21 -20.88 -13.58
N ASN A 88 -21.01 -20.48 -14.57
CA ASN A 88 -21.51 -21.34 -15.64
C ASN A 88 -20.82 -21.05 -16.98
N THR A 89 -19.80 -20.19 -16.99
CA THR A 89 -19.01 -19.82 -18.17
C THR A 89 -17.62 -20.40 -18.03
N ALA A 90 -17.03 -20.90 -19.12
CA ALA A 90 -15.64 -21.35 -19.09
C ALA A 90 -14.70 -20.14 -18.93
N VAL A 91 -13.79 -20.16 -17.96
CA VAL A 91 -12.86 -19.05 -17.70
C VAL A 91 -11.43 -19.54 -17.82
N ALA A 92 -10.66 -18.94 -18.72
CA ALA A 92 -9.22 -19.14 -18.82
C ALA A 92 -8.47 -18.12 -17.96
N MET A 93 -7.30 -18.52 -17.50
CA MET A 93 -6.34 -17.66 -16.81
C MET A 93 -4.96 -17.84 -17.43
N ARG A 94 -4.23 -16.75 -17.63
CA ARG A 94 -2.86 -16.78 -18.18
C ARG A 94 -1.98 -15.78 -17.46
N VAL A 95 -0.72 -16.13 -17.22
CA VAL A 95 0.31 -15.20 -16.75
C VAL A 95 1.34 -15.01 -17.84
N VAL A 96 1.59 -13.76 -18.20
CA VAL A 96 2.56 -13.36 -19.22
C VAL A 96 3.63 -12.50 -18.56
N ARG A 97 4.89 -12.69 -18.94
CA ARG A 97 5.98 -11.80 -18.52
C ARG A 97 5.87 -10.47 -19.27
N GLY A 98 6.10 -9.36 -18.57
CA GLY A 98 5.97 -8.01 -19.13
C GLY A 98 4.53 -7.49 -19.12
N LEU A 99 4.28 -6.45 -19.92
CA LEU A 99 2.97 -5.78 -20.01
C LEU A 99 2.21 -6.12 -21.30
N ASN A 100 2.84 -6.86 -22.22
CA ASN A 100 2.22 -7.16 -23.51
C ASN A 100 1.28 -8.37 -23.38
N GLU A 101 -0.02 -8.12 -23.33
CA GLU A 101 -1.02 -9.17 -23.17
C GLU A 101 -1.06 -10.16 -24.35
N THR A 102 -0.63 -9.75 -25.54
CA THR A 102 -0.68 -10.59 -26.76
C THR A 102 0.61 -11.40 -26.99
N ALA A 103 1.63 -11.23 -26.15
CA ALA A 103 2.90 -11.97 -26.26
C ALA A 103 2.74 -13.42 -25.78
N GLU A 104 2.27 -14.30 -26.66
CA GLU A 104 2.11 -15.73 -26.36
C GLU A 104 3.43 -16.41 -25.99
N ASP A 105 4.53 -16.01 -26.65
CA ASP A 105 5.90 -16.48 -26.41
C ASP A 105 6.44 -16.14 -25.01
N GLN A 106 5.81 -15.18 -24.33
CA GLN A 106 6.17 -14.74 -22.98
C GLN A 106 5.25 -15.33 -21.90
N THR A 107 4.38 -16.28 -22.27
CA THR A 107 3.49 -16.97 -21.32
C THR A 107 4.30 -17.82 -20.35
N VAL A 108 4.15 -17.55 -19.06
CA VAL A 108 4.84 -18.26 -17.98
C VAL A 108 3.96 -19.38 -17.42
N ALA A 109 2.64 -19.16 -17.37
CA ALA A 109 1.68 -20.17 -16.94
C ALA A 109 0.34 -19.95 -17.65
N TYR A 110 -0.37 -21.04 -17.92
CA TYR A 110 -1.67 -21.02 -18.60
C TYR A 110 -2.60 -22.07 -18.01
N TRP A 111 -3.81 -21.65 -17.68
CA TRP A 111 -4.93 -22.49 -17.26
C TRP A 111 -6.03 -22.35 -18.32
N PRO A 112 -6.38 -23.46 -19.00
CA PRO A 112 -7.34 -23.43 -20.10
C PRO A 112 -8.76 -23.07 -19.63
N PRO A 113 -9.66 -22.67 -20.54
CA PRO A 113 -11.03 -22.33 -20.18
C PRO A 113 -11.77 -23.53 -19.60
N VAL A 114 -12.18 -23.43 -18.33
CA VAL A 114 -12.97 -24.46 -17.63
C VAL A 114 -14.10 -23.78 -16.86
N ILE A 115 -15.22 -24.49 -16.68
CA ILE A 115 -16.35 -24.01 -15.87
C ILE A 115 -16.03 -24.22 -14.38
N HIS A 116 -16.29 -23.21 -13.56
CA HIS A 116 -16.02 -23.22 -12.12
C HIS A 116 -17.32 -23.01 -11.31
N PRO A 117 -18.12 -24.07 -11.05
CA PRO A 117 -19.37 -23.95 -10.29
C PRO A 117 -19.17 -23.50 -8.84
N ASP A 118 -18.00 -23.80 -8.28
CA ASP A 118 -17.56 -23.34 -6.95
C ASP A 118 -17.25 -21.84 -6.93
N GLY A 119 -17.13 -21.22 -8.10
CA GLY A 119 -16.90 -19.79 -8.27
C GLY A 119 -15.44 -19.38 -8.07
N VAL A 120 -14.48 -20.29 -8.23
CA VAL A 120 -13.06 -19.99 -7.99
C VAL A 120 -12.17 -20.62 -9.06
N VAL A 121 -11.41 -19.79 -9.76
CA VAL A 121 -10.30 -20.22 -10.64
C VAL A 121 -9.02 -20.25 -9.82
N ARG A 122 -8.25 -21.34 -9.92
CA ARG A 122 -7.01 -21.54 -9.15
C ARG A 122 -5.84 -21.81 -10.07
N GLY A 123 -4.70 -21.23 -9.74
CA GLY A 123 -3.43 -21.47 -10.40
C GLY A 123 -2.26 -21.42 -9.45
N GLU A 124 -1.17 -22.06 -9.82
CA GLU A 124 0.09 -22.07 -9.08
C GLU A 124 1.24 -21.92 -10.07
N THR A 125 2.15 -20.98 -9.80
CA THR A 125 3.36 -20.81 -10.60
C THR A 125 4.45 -20.14 -9.77
N ALA A 126 5.70 -20.51 -10.03
CA ALA A 126 6.85 -19.76 -9.53
C ALA A 126 7.00 -18.45 -10.30
N LEU A 127 7.09 -17.33 -9.58
CA LEU A 127 7.35 -16.02 -10.16
C LEU A 127 8.76 -15.55 -9.76
N ALA A 128 9.61 -15.31 -10.75
CA ALA A 128 10.89 -14.62 -10.53
C ALA A 128 10.67 -13.10 -10.44
N LYS A 129 11.67 -12.36 -10.00
CA LYS A 129 11.62 -10.90 -9.98
C LYS A 129 11.28 -10.33 -11.36
N GLY A 130 10.39 -9.34 -11.39
CA GLY A 130 10.01 -8.67 -12.62
C GLY A 130 8.56 -8.21 -12.68
N LEU A 131 8.14 -7.86 -13.89
CA LEU A 131 6.81 -7.37 -14.20
C LEU A 131 6.06 -8.45 -14.99
N TYR A 132 4.80 -8.68 -14.66
CA TYR A 132 3.95 -9.66 -15.31
C TYR A 132 2.54 -9.11 -15.47
N THR A 133 1.78 -9.72 -16.37
CA THR A 133 0.36 -9.49 -16.52
C THR A 133 -0.40 -10.81 -16.35
N LEU A 134 -1.31 -10.85 -15.38
CA LEU A 134 -2.30 -11.91 -15.24
C LEU A 134 -3.53 -11.53 -16.06
N ILE A 135 -3.98 -12.40 -16.96
CA ILE A 135 -5.10 -12.18 -17.87
C ILE A 135 -6.18 -13.20 -17.55
N ILE A 136 -7.41 -12.72 -17.42
CA ILE A 136 -8.60 -13.54 -17.18
C ILE A 136 -9.51 -13.39 -18.39
N THR A 137 -9.88 -14.53 -19.00
CA THR A 137 -10.63 -14.56 -20.25
C THR A 137 -11.81 -15.53 -20.10
N PRO A 138 -13.04 -15.02 -19.86
CA PRO A 138 -14.25 -15.81 -19.94
C PRO A 138 -14.60 -16.08 -21.40
N ASP A 139 -15.16 -17.25 -21.66
CA ASP A 139 -15.60 -17.66 -22.99
C ASP A 139 -16.70 -16.73 -23.51
N GLY A 140 -16.56 -16.29 -24.77
CA GLY A 140 -17.49 -15.37 -25.44
C GLY A 140 -17.54 -13.94 -24.88
N LEU A 141 -16.69 -13.55 -23.92
CA LEU A 141 -16.69 -12.23 -23.29
C LEU A 141 -15.32 -11.54 -23.38
N SER A 142 -15.28 -10.24 -23.07
CA SER A 142 -14.02 -9.48 -23.03
C SER A 142 -13.14 -9.87 -21.83
N SER A 143 -11.84 -10.00 -22.06
CA SER A 143 -10.86 -10.25 -21.00
C SER A 143 -10.58 -9.01 -20.16
N SER A 144 -10.01 -9.23 -18.98
CA SER A 144 -9.41 -8.18 -18.14
C SER A 144 -8.08 -8.69 -17.59
N SER A 145 -7.22 -7.78 -17.16
CA SER A 145 -5.87 -8.12 -16.72
C SER A 145 -5.50 -7.48 -15.39
N TYR A 146 -4.45 -7.97 -14.74
CA TYR A 146 -3.81 -7.39 -13.55
C TYR A 146 -2.31 -7.32 -13.77
N VAL A 147 -1.70 -6.18 -13.42
CA VAL A 147 -0.25 -6.01 -13.49
C VAL A 147 0.37 -6.44 -12.17
N LEU A 148 1.25 -7.43 -12.21
CA LEU A 148 1.94 -7.99 -11.05
C LEU A 148 3.40 -7.54 -11.05
N ARG A 149 3.81 -6.83 -9.98
CA ARG A 149 5.18 -6.37 -9.73
C ARG A 149 5.81 -7.27 -8.68
N VAL A 150 6.65 -8.18 -9.14
CA VAL A 150 7.29 -9.17 -8.28
C VAL A 150 8.63 -8.63 -7.80
N GLN A 151 8.70 -8.40 -6.48
CA GLN A 151 9.87 -7.87 -5.79
C GLN A 151 10.42 -6.59 -6.45
N GLN A 152 9.53 -5.71 -6.93
CA GLN A 152 9.92 -4.39 -7.42
C GLN A 152 9.95 -3.40 -6.26
N VAL A 153 11.07 -2.72 -6.10
CA VAL A 153 11.25 -1.72 -5.05
C VAL A 153 10.45 -0.46 -5.42
N ASP A 154 9.51 -0.05 -4.59
CA ASP A 154 8.85 1.25 -4.73
C ASP A 154 9.78 2.38 -4.26
N TYR A 155 10.64 2.82 -5.18
CA TYR A 155 11.53 3.96 -4.96
C TYR A 155 10.76 5.23 -4.60
N THR A 156 9.50 5.39 -5.01
CA THR A 156 8.71 6.60 -4.73
C THR A 156 8.32 6.67 -3.26
N HIS A 157 7.99 5.52 -2.66
CA HIS A 157 7.66 5.43 -1.24
C HIS A 157 8.91 5.55 -0.37
N ILE A 158 10.01 4.92 -0.78
CA ILE A 158 11.32 5.05 -0.09
C ILE A 158 11.81 6.49 -0.17
N ALA A 159 11.79 7.11 -1.35
CA ALA A 159 12.22 8.50 -1.54
C ALA A 159 11.38 9.46 -0.70
N ARG A 160 10.04 9.35 -0.71
CA ARG A 160 9.17 10.20 0.12
C ARG A 160 9.48 10.09 1.61
N LYS A 161 9.79 8.89 2.11
CA LYS A 161 10.21 8.69 3.51
C LYS A 161 11.59 9.26 3.81
N ALA A 162 12.51 9.29 2.84
CA ALA A 162 13.88 9.78 3.02
C ALA A 162 14.03 11.30 2.83
N ILE A 163 13.23 11.93 1.95
CA ILE A 163 13.35 13.35 1.61
C ILE A 163 13.25 14.27 2.84
N GLY A 164 12.25 14.06 3.70
CA GLY A 164 12.04 14.88 4.89
C GLY A 164 13.23 14.87 5.86
N PRO A 165 13.65 13.68 6.36
CA PRO A 165 14.81 13.55 7.21
C PRO A 165 16.09 14.10 6.59
N LEU A 166 16.35 13.83 5.31
CA LEU A 166 17.55 14.31 4.62
C LEU A 166 17.57 15.84 4.47
N ALA A 167 16.42 16.46 4.17
CA ALA A 167 16.30 17.92 4.08
C ALA A 167 16.58 18.59 5.44
N ILE A 168 16.09 18.00 6.54
CA ILE A 168 16.36 18.49 7.90
C ILE A 168 17.85 18.37 8.22
N LEU A 169 18.46 17.22 7.91
CA LEU A 169 19.89 16.98 8.15
C LEU A 169 20.77 17.96 7.37
N LEU A 170 20.40 18.24 6.11
CA LEU A 170 21.06 19.24 5.28
C LEU A 170 20.94 20.65 5.88
N LEU A 171 19.73 21.04 6.33
CA LEU A 171 19.52 22.33 6.99
C LEU A 171 20.33 22.46 8.28
N LEU A 172 20.36 21.43 9.13
CA LEU A 172 21.16 21.43 10.35
C LEU A 172 22.66 21.51 10.05
N ALA A 173 23.13 20.83 9.00
CA ALA A 173 24.52 20.91 8.56
C ALA A 173 24.87 22.33 8.07
N LEU A 174 23.99 22.98 7.30
CA LEU A 174 24.19 24.36 6.84
C LEU A 174 24.18 25.37 8.00
N ILE A 175 23.24 25.23 8.94
CA ILE A 175 23.17 26.06 10.14
C ILE A 175 24.44 25.87 10.99
N GLY A 176 24.87 24.63 11.20
CA GLY A 176 26.09 24.31 11.92
C GLY A 176 27.34 24.89 11.25
N TYR A 177 27.41 24.84 9.91
CA TYR A 177 28.48 25.44 9.13
C TYR A 177 28.54 26.96 9.32
N GLU A 178 27.43 27.68 9.15
CA GLU A 178 27.39 29.14 9.35
C GLU A 178 27.71 29.53 10.79
N PHE A 179 27.18 28.79 11.77
CA PHE A 179 27.49 29.01 13.18
C PHE A 179 28.99 28.84 13.47
N SER A 180 29.64 27.83 12.88
CA SER A 180 31.08 27.58 13.04
C SER A 180 31.96 28.69 12.46
N LYS A 181 31.50 29.35 11.39
CA LYS A 181 32.17 30.46 10.73
C LYS A 181 31.98 31.79 11.47
N SER A 182 30.90 31.93 12.25
CA SER A 182 30.62 33.16 13.00
C SER A 182 31.68 33.44 14.08
N ASN A 183 32.17 34.68 14.15
CA ASN A 183 33.20 35.11 15.12
C ASN A 183 32.81 34.89 16.59
N ARG A 184 31.50 34.78 16.87
CA ARG A 184 30.95 34.61 18.22
C ARG A 184 31.33 33.25 18.82
N PHE A 185 31.33 32.19 18.01
CA PHE A 185 31.74 30.84 18.45
C PHE A 185 33.28 30.70 18.51
N ARG A 186 34.00 31.39 17.62
CA ARG A 186 35.47 31.44 17.66
C ARG A 186 35.97 32.12 18.95
N ASN A 187 35.32 33.21 19.36
CA ASN A 187 35.65 33.90 20.62
C ASN A 187 35.26 33.07 21.86
N TRP A 188 34.13 32.34 21.83
CA TRP A 188 33.75 31.44 22.92
C TRP A 188 34.73 30.27 23.13
N ARG A 189 35.26 29.67 22.04
CA ARG A 189 36.30 28.62 22.13
C ARG A 189 37.65 29.10 22.65
N VAL A 190 37.95 30.40 22.53
CA VAL A 190 39.18 31.01 23.05
C VAL A 190 39.04 31.37 24.54
N SER A 191 37.80 31.44 25.06
CA SER A 191 37.50 31.82 26.45
C SER A 191 37.14 30.63 27.37
N GLY A 192 37.48 29.39 27.02
CA GLY A 192 37.26 28.22 27.89
C GLY A 192 38.01 28.35 29.23
N PRO A 193 37.47 27.83 30.34
CA PRO A 193 38.02 28.08 31.69
C PRO A 193 39.41 27.46 31.84
N ALA A 194 40.33 28.21 32.47
CA ALA A 194 41.56 27.68 33.04
C ALA A 194 41.27 26.75 34.22
#